data_AF-A0AAF1B1I8-F1
#
_entry.id   AF-A0AAF1B1I8-F1
#
_cell.length_a   1.000
_cell.length_b   1.000
_cell.length_c   1.000
_cell.angle_alpha   90.00
_cell.angle_beta   90.00
_cell.angle_gamma   90.00
#
_symmetry.space_group_name_H-M   'P 1'
#
loop_
_entity.id
_entity.type
_entity.pdbx_description
1 polymer ?
#
loop_
_entity_poly.entity_id
_entity_poly.type
_entity_poly.pdbx_seq_one_letter_code
_entity_poly.pdbx_strand_id
1 'polypeptide(L)'
;MSLGYAQKLSYKEDVGSVGMPEFFDPNRLLQQKIEKLALMIEKSKHLVAFTGAGISTSCGIPDFRGPKGVWTLQHEGKGVPEASLPFDRAMPSVTHMALVALERAGILKFVISQNVDSLHLRSGIPREKLSELHGNSFREVCPSCGAEYLRDFEVETIGLKETPRRCSSMNCRSRLRDSVLDWEDELPRKEMNLAEKHCLVADLVLCLGTSLQITPACNLPLKSVRGGGEIVIVNLQQTPKDKKAKLVIHGLVDKVIMGVMQILSMRIPPYVRIDLFQVIYGCNSGSKYARWTIKVCSVHGESAPLPFIKSVEVSFPERPELKTALLQQQPFSLKRELIRSRPVKVVLKLNLSDGCACRFTTVELLVDFEATTDYFTQDKNVVFENLRDTAIQSECCGQLSVVEKKMLPAPKKESMTYAVVTNITEYTGVSTSSPLFKVNCKGKRGSRKKLSGDGKVVVKKHEDLISAETPFKKVRAC
;
A
#
# COMPACT_ATOMS: atom_id res chain seq x y z
N MET A 1 7.91 -8.71 12.23
CA MET A 1 6.70 -8.85 13.07
C MET A 1 5.84 -7.61 12.82
N SER A 2 4.62 -7.79 12.33
CA SER A 2 3.80 -6.73 11.69
C SER A 2 2.87 -5.95 12.61
N LEU A 3 2.82 -6.31 13.88
CA LEU A 3 2.05 -5.61 14.91
C LEU A 3 2.98 -4.92 15.90
N GLY A 4 4.17 -4.55 15.42
CA GLY A 4 5.17 -3.86 16.22
C GLY A 4 4.57 -2.66 16.93
N TYR A 5 3.76 -1.84 16.24
CA TYR A 5 3.09 -0.70 16.87
C TYR A 5 2.15 -1.11 18.03
N ALA A 6 1.31 -2.14 17.87
CA ALA A 6 0.33 -2.51 18.91
C ALA A 6 1.01 -3.03 20.19
N GLN A 7 2.16 -3.69 20.05
CA GLN A 7 2.99 -4.13 21.18
C GLN A 7 3.71 -2.98 21.89
N LYS A 8 3.88 -1.83 21.24
CA LYS A 8 4.59 -0.67 21.78
C LYS A 8 3.66 0.33 22.49
N LEU A 9 2.34 0.17 22.36
CA LEU A 9 1.33 1.04 23.00
C LEU A 9 1.39 0.89 24.51
N SER A 10 1.14 2.00 25.21
CA SER A 10 0.99 1.97 26.66
C SER A 10 -0.20 1.09 27.03
N TYR A 11 -0.13 0.43 28.19
CA TYR A 11 -1.25 -0.36 28.67
C TYR A 11 -2.47 0.53 28.91
N LYS A 12 -3.64 0.09 28.46
CA LYS A 12 -4.92 0.72 28.74
C LYS A 12 -5.93 -0.36 29.07
N GLU A 13 -6.60 -0.19 30.20
CA GLU A 13 -7.65 -1.11 30.66
C GLU A 13 -8.91 -1.00 29.81
N ASP A 14 -9.41 0.24 29.63
CA ASP A 14 -10.58 0.49 28.77
C ASP A 14 -10.17 0.69 27.30
N VAL A 15 -10.29 -0.38 26.52
CA VAL A 15 -10.10 -0.39 25.06
C VAL A 15 -11.43 -0.38 24.30
N GLY A 16 -12.56 -0.13 24.99
CA GLY A 16 -13.91 -0.26 24.46
C GLY A 16 -14.40 -1.72 24.38
N SER A 17 -15.55 -1.91 23.73
CA SER A 17 -16.13 -3.25 23.55
C SER A 17 -15.36 -4.05 22.50
N VAL A 18 -14.86 -5.22 22.92
CA VAL A 18 -14.07 -6.17 22.12
C VAL A 18 -14.85 -7.45 21.83
N GLY A 19 -14.47 -8.20 20.80
CA GLY A 19 -15.02 -9.53 20.52
C GLY A 19 -16.53 -9.56 20.20
N MET A 20 -17.11 -8.43 19.81
CA MET A 20 -18.55 -8.35 19.52
C MET A 20 -18.94 -9.30 18.38
N PRO A 21 -20.16 -9.89 18.40
CA PRO A 21 -20.62 -10.77 17.34
C PRO A 21 -20.59 -10.10 15.96
N GLU A 22 -20.20 -10.87 14.95
CA GLU A 22 -20.27 -10.46 13.55
C GLU A 22 -21.64 -10.82 12.96
N PHE A 23 -22.18 -9.90 12.16
CA PHE A 23 -23.42 -10.07 11.43
C PHE A 23 -23.14 -10.13 9.93
N PHE A 24 -23.96 -10.90 9.21
CA PHE A 24 -23.88 -11.05 7.76
C PHE A 24 -25.28 -10.91 7.18
N ASP A 25 -25.51 -9.84 6.41
CA ASP A 25 -26.76 -9.67 5.66
C ASP A 25 -26.93 -10.84 4.68
N PRO A 26 -28.12 -11.48 4.61
CA PRO A 26 -28.38 -12.52 3.63
C PRO A 26 -28.16 -12.03 2.21
N ASN A 27 -27.69 -12.89 1.29
CA ASN A 27 -27.26 -12.49 -0.06
C ASN A 27 -28.23 -11.55 -0.80
N ARG A 28 -29.55 -11.82 -0.74
CA ARG A 28 -30.57 -10.96 -1.39
C ARG A 28 -30.63 -9.56 -0.76
N LEU A 29 -30.59 -9.48 0.57
CA LEU A 29 -30.61 -8.20 1.28
C LEU A 29 -29.31 -7.43 1.06
N LEU A 30 -28.18 -8.13 1.14
CA LEU A 30 -26.85 -7.55 0.87
C LEU A 30 -26.81 -6.92 -0.52
N GLN A 31 -27.29 -7.63 -1.55
CA GLN A 31 -27.35 -7.12 -2.92
C GLN A 31 -28.22 -5.85 -3.03
N GLN A 32 -29.41 -5.83 -2.41
CA GLN A 32 -30.27 -4.65 -2.39
C GLN A 32 -29.60 -3.44 -1.70
N LYS A 33 -28.86 -3.69 -0.61
CA LYS A 33 -28.12 -2.64 0.10
C LYS A 33 -26.93 -2.13 -0.73
N ILE A 34 -26.24 -2.99 -1.46
CA ILE A 34 -25.17 -2.62 -2.41
C ILE A 34 -25.73 -1.74 -3.52
N GLU A 35 -26.85 -2.10 -4.12
CA GLU A 35 -27.54 -1.29 -5.15
C GLU A 35 -27.94 0.08 -4.60
N LYS A 36 -28.50 0.12 -3.40
CA LYS A 36 -28.83 1.38 -2.73
C LYS A 36 -27.59 2.23 -2.46
N LEU A 37 -26.49 1.63 -1.99
CA LEU A 37 -25.23 2.34 -1.75
C LEU A 37 -24.65 2.90 -3.04
N ALA A 38 -24.65 2.13 -4.14
CA ALA A 38 -24.18 2.60 -5.44
C ALA A 38 -24.96 3.84 -5.91
N LEU A 39 -26.30 3.83 -5.79
CA LEU A 39 -27.13 5.00 -6.11
C LEU A 39 -26.85 6.21 -5.21
N MET A 40 -26.54 5.99 -3.92
CA MET A 40 -26.18 7.08 -3.00
C MET A 40 -24.83 7.69 -3.37
N ILE A 41 -23.85 6.87 -3.74
CA ILE A 41 -22.52 7.31 -4.20
C ILE A 41 -22.64 8.06 -5.53
N GLU A 42 -23.40 7.54 -6.49
CA GLU A 42 -23.61 8.18 -7.80
C GLU A 42 -24.22 9.58 -7.68
N LYS A 43 -25.13 9.77 -6.71
CA LYS A 43 -25.82 11.06 -6.48
C LYS A 43 -25.03 12.04 -5.61
N SER A 44 -24.02 11.56 -4.89
CA SER A 44 -23.23 12.38 -3.97
C SER A 44 -22.36 13.37 -4.73
N LYS A 45 -22.40 14.64 -4.31
CA LYS A 45 -21.53 15.70 -4.82
C LYS A 45 -20.28 15.85 -3.97
N HIS A 46 -20.35 15.47 -2.70
CA HIS A 46 -19.23 15.55 -1.77
C HIS A 46 -19.12 14.30 -0.89
N LEU A 47 -18.66 13.21 -1.51
CA LEU A 47 -18.41 11.94 -0.84
C LEU A 47 -17.14 12.00 0.03
N VAL A 48 -17.26 11.56 1.28
CA VAL A 48 -16.13 11.36 2.20
C VAL A 48 -16.10 9.90 2.65
N ALA A 49 -14.92 9.28 2.63
CA ALA A 49 -14.70 7.96 3.23
C ALA A 49 -14.12 8.11 4.64
N PHE A 50 -14.66 7.35 5.60
CA PHE A 50 -14.16 7.27 6.96
C PHE A 50 -13.79 5.82 7.28
N THR A 51 -12.48 5.51 7.39
CA THR A 51 -12.01 4.12 7.43
C THR A 51 -11.41 3.72 8.77
N GLY A 52 -11.53 2.44 9.11
CA GLY A 52 -10.84 1.80 10.24
C GLY A 52 -10.17 0.48 9.83
N ALA A 53 -9.65 -0.24 10.83
CA ALA A 53 -8.77 -1.39 10.60
C ALA A 53 -9.44 -2.53 9.80
N GLY A 54 -10.78 -2.60 9.79
CA GLY A 54 -11.54 -3.61 9.06
C GLY A 54 -11.34 -3.58 7.54
N ILE A 55 -10.86 -2.48 6.95
CA ILE A 55 -10.54 -2.45 5.51
C ILE A 55 -9.17 -3.08 5.16
N SER A 56 -8.35 -3.35 6.19
CA SER A 56 -6.99 -3.89 6.08
C SER A 56 -6.88 -5.35 6.51
N THR A 57 -7.97 -5.95 7.02
CA THR A 57 -8.01 -7.37 7.45
C THR A 57 -7.73 -8.34 6.31
N SER A 58 -8.23 -8.07 5.10
CA SER A 58 -7.93 -8.84 3.89
C SER A 58 -6.49 -8.67 3.39
N CYS A 59 -5.75 -7.67 3.92
CA CYS A 59 -4.34 -7.43 3.61
C CYS A 59 -3.40 -8.23 4.53
N GLY A 60 -3.94 -9.03 5.46
CA GLY A 60 -3.16 -9.75 6.47
C GLY A 60 -2.83 -8.93 7.73
N ILE A 61 -3.43 -7.75 7.88
CA ILE A 61 -3.30 -6.88 9.05
C ILE A 61 -4.53 -7.08 9.93
N PRO A 62 -4.42 -7.65 11.14
CA PRO A 62 -5.59 -7.85 11.99
C PRO A 62 -6.19 -6.52 12.43
N ASP A 63 -7.49 -6.54 12.71
CA ASP A 63 -8.15 -5.41 13.34
C ASP A 63 -7.86 -5.35 14.85
N PHE A 64 -8.51 -4.41 15.53
CA PHE A 64 -8.34 -4.21 16.96
C PHE A 64 -9.39 -4.94 17.82
N ARG A 65 -10.65 -4.99 17.38
CA ARG A 65 -11.82 -5.35 18.23
C ARG A 65 -12.69 -6.45 17.65
N GLY A 66 -12.36 -6.97 16.47
CA GLY A 66 -13.01 -8.13 15.88
C GLY A 66 -12.83 -9.38 16.74
N PRO A 67 -13.46 -10.50 16.39
CA PRO A 67 -13.32 -11.76 17.14
C PRO A 67 -11.87 -12.25 17.31
N LYS A 68 -10.98 -11.86 16.40
CA LYS A 68 -9.53 -12.13 16.44
C LYS A 68 -8.69 -10.84 16.48
N GLY A 69 -9.29 -9.74 16.90
CA GLY A 69 -8.63 -8.45 16.97
C GLY A 69 -7.57 -8.41 18.08
N VAL A 70 -6.63 -7.48 17.95
CA VAL A 70 -5.51 -7.30 18.89
C VAL A 70 -6.01 -7.20 20.34
N TRP A 71 -6.97 -6.31 20.61
CA TRP A 71 -7.47 -6.08 21.96
C TRP A 71 -8.33 -7.24 22.46
N THR A 72 -9.08 -7.89 21.57
CA THR A 72 -9.85 -9.10 21.91
C THR A 72 -8.93 -10.22 22.40
N LEU A 73 -7.87 -10.53 21.65
CA LEU A 73 -6.93 -11.60 22.02
C LEU A 73 -6.11 -11.26 23.26
N GLN A 74 -5.71 -9.99 23.43
CA GLN A 74 -5.05 -9.55 24.66
C GLN A 74 -5.96 -9.71 25.88
N HIS A 75 -7.24 -9.32 25.78
CA HIS A 75 -8.21 -9.46 26.87
C HIS A 75 -8.49 -10.94 27.21
N GLU A 76 -8.41 -11.83 26.22
CA GLU A 76 -8.49 -13.29 26.40
C GLU A 76 -7.18 -13.93 26.91
N GLY A 77 -6.12 -13.16 27.15
CA GLY A 77 -4.81 -13.67 27.58
C GLY A 77 -4.02 -14.41 26.50
N LYS A 78 -4.40 -14.28 25.22
CA LYS A 78 -3.78 -14.93 24.06
C LYS A 78 -2.68 -14.10 23.40
N GLY A 79 -2.39 -12.91 23.93
CA GLY A 79 -1.37 -12.00 23.40
C GLY A 79 -1.81 -11.29 22.12
N VAL A 80 -0.82 -10.83 21.34
CA VAL A 80 -1.06 -10.12 20.07
C VAL A 80 -1.14 -11.15 18.93
N PRO A 81 -2.12 -11.04 18.00
CA PRO A 81 -2.24 -11.98 16.89
C PRO A 81 -0.96 -12.08 16.07
N GLU A 82 -0.68 -13.24 15.46
CA GLU A 82 0.36 -13.29 14.43
C GLU A 82 -0.19 -12.69 13.13
N ALA A 83 0.43 -11.60 12.68
CA ALA A 83 0.12 -11.05 11.37
C ALA A 83 0.81 -11.87 10.27
N SER A 84 0.10 -12.14 9.17
CA SER A 84 0.56 -13.06 8.13
C SER A 84 1.72 -12.51 7.30
N LEU A 85 1.88 -11.19 7.24
CA LEU A 85 2.94 -10.49 6.52
C LEU A 85 3.39 -9.25 7.30
N PRO A 86 4.69 -8.88 7.26
CA PRO A 86 5.17 -7.60 7.79
C PRO A 86 4.42 -6.39 7.21
N PHE A 87 4.35 -5.29 7.98
CA PHE A 87 3.55 -4.12 7.61
C PHE A 87 4.04 -3.45 6.32
N ASP A 88 5.36 -3.41 6.15
CA ASP A 88 6.00 -2.91 4.93
C ASP A 88 5.69 -3.80 3.71
N ARG A 89 5.28 -5.07 3.91
CA ARG A 89 4.90 -6.01 2.85
C ARG A 89 3.42 -5.95 2.47
N ALA A 90 2.56 -5.44 3.33
CA ALA A 90 1.12 -5.36 3.06
C ALA A 90 0.81 -4.59 1.77
N MET A 91 -0.16 -5.10 1.01
CA MET A 91 -0.64 -4.48 -0.23
C MET A 91 -2.05 -3.95 0.01
N PRO A 92 -2.44 -2.81 -0.61
CA PRO A 92 -3.78 -2.27 -0.45
C PRO A 92 -4.88 -3.29 -0.82
N SER A 93 -6.00 -3.28 -0.08
CA SER A 93 -7.16 -4.12 -0.40
C SER A 93 -7.94 -3.63 -1.63
N VAL A 94 -8.93 -4.43 -2.06
CA VAL A 94 -9.94 -4.02 -3.04
C VAL A 94 -10.56 -2.68 -2.63
N THR A 95 -10.90 -2.52 -1.36
CA THR A 95 -11.49 -1.29 -0.84
C THR A 95 -10.55 -0.09 -0.99
N HIS A 96 -9.26 -0.23 -0.67
CA HIS A 96 -8.30 0.87 -0.84
C HIS A 96 -8.19 1.30 -2.31
N MET A 97 -8.08 0.33 -3.23
CA MET A 97 -7.93 0.64 -4.66
C MET A 97 -9.22 1.13 -5.31
N ALA A 98 -10.39 0.71 -4.80
CA ALA A 98 -11.67 1.28 -5.19
C ALA A 98 -11.80 2.75 -4.77
N LEU A 99 -11.31 3.12 -3.58
CA LEU A 99 -11.26 4.53 -3.15
C LEU A 99 -10.34 5.35 -4.06
N VAL A 100 -9.21 4.79 -4.51
CA VAL A 100 -8.35 5.43 -5.52
C VAL A 100 -9.09 5.65 -6.84
N ALA A 101 -9.85 4.66 -7.31
CA ALA A 101 -10.65 4.79 -8.53
C ALA A 101 -11.72 5.89 -8.41
N LEU A 102 -12.42 5.95 -7.26
CA LEU A 102 -13.43 6.98 -6.99
C LEU A 102 -12.81 8.38 -6.84
N GLU A 103 -11.61 8.48 -6.27
CA GLU A 103 -10.86 9.74 -6.15
C GLU A 103 -10.43 10.26 -7.53
N ARG A 104 -9.85 9.38 -8.38
CA ARG A 104 -9.44 9.72 -9.75
C ARG A 104 -10.61 10.15 -10.63
N ALA A 105 -11.79 9.55 -10.42
CA ALA A 105 -13.03 9.95 -11.08
C ALA A 105 -13.63 11.26 -10.52
N GLY A 106 -13.03 11.84 -9.48
CA GLY A 106 -13.52 13.05 -8.83
C GLY A 106 -14.78 12.84 -7.98
N ILE A 107 -15.19 11.60 -7.71
CA ILE A 107 -16.37 11.29 -6.89
C ILE A 107 -16.01 11.40 -5.40
N LEU A 108 -14.94 10.71 -4.97
CA LEU A 108 -14.43 10.78 -3.61
C LEU A 108 -13.64 12.08 -3.41
N LYS A 109 -14.08 12.92 -2.45
CA LYS A 109 -13.46 14.21 -2.18
C LYS A 109 -12.40 14.16 -1.10
N PHE A 110 -12.55 13.24 -0.14
CA PHE A 110 -11.65 13.16 1.00
C PHE A 110 -11.72 11.80 1.69
N VAL A 111 -10.59 11.36 2.25
CA VAL A 111 -10.47 10.17 3.07
C VAL A 111 -10.05 10.58 4.48
N ILE A 112 -10.74 10.07 5.49
CA ILE A 112 -10.41 10.20 6.89
C ILE A 112 -10.12 8.80 7.41
N SER A 113 -8.92 8.57 7.91
CA SER A 113 -8.50 7.25 8.36
C SER A 113 -8.08 7.26 9.82
N GLN A 114 -8.50 6.19 10.52
CA GLN A 114 -7.99 5.83 11.84
C GLN A 114 -6.82 4.84 11.76
N ASN A 115 -6.45 4.40 10.56
CA ASN A 115 -5.42 3.39 10.36
C ASN A 115 -4.04 4.01 10.38
N VAL A 116 -3.07 3.26 10.91
CA VAL A 116 -1.65 3.63 10.93
C VAL A 116 -0.83 2.87 9.89
N ASP A 117 -1.49 2.09 9.03
CA ASP A 117 -0.89 1.13 8.08
C ASP A 117 -0.29 1.73 6.80
N SER A 118 -0.52 3.03 6.58
CA SER A 118 -0.09 3.76 5.39
C SER A 118 -0.65 3.23 4.07
N LEU A 119 -1.60 2.29 4.07
CA LEU A 119 -2.09 1.67 2.83
C LEU A 119 -2.85 2.66 1.94
N HIS A 120 -3.46 3.71 2.50
CA HIS A 120 -4.05 4.80 1.71
C HIS A 120 -3.00 5.62 0.94
N LEU A 121 -1.91 6.04 1.58
CA LEU A 121 -0.85 6.77 0.88
C LEU A 121 -0.15 5.87 -0.14
N ARG A 122 0.11 4.60 0.24
CA ARG A 122 0.77 3.63 -0.63
C ARG A 122 -0.11 3.22 -1.82
N SER A 123 -1.44 3.19 -1.67
CA SER A 123 -2.36 2.93 -2.79
C SER A 123 -2.40 4.05 -3.82
N GLY A 124 -1.94 5.25 -3.45
CA GLY A 124 -1.91 6.44 -4.31
C GLY A 124 -3.02 7.45 -4.02
N ILE A 125 -3.70 7.38 -2.87
CA ILE A 125 -4.54 8.50 -2.42
C ILE A 125 -3.64 9.72 -2.20
N PRO A 126 -3.96 10.90 -2.79
CA PRO A 126 -3.16 12.11 -2.59
C PRO A 126 -3.12 12.53 -1.12
N ARG A 127 -1.94 12.92 -0.61
CA ARG A 127 -1.75 13.29 0.81
C ARG A 127 -2.65 14.45 1.23
N GLU A 128 -2.92 15.39 0.34
CA GLU A 128 -3.79 16.54 0.55
C GLU A 128 -5.28 16.19 0.61
N LYS A 129 -5.66 14.97 0.21
CA LYS A 129 -7.02 14.43 0.29
C LYS A 129 -7.19 13.37 1.39
N LEU A 130 -6.21 13.25 2.29
CA LEU A 130 -6.18 12.25 3.35
C LEU A 130 -5.90 12.90 4.72
N SER A 131 -6.76 12.59 5.70
CA SER A 131 -6.47 12.82 7.12
C SER A 131 -6.13 11.51 7.83
N GLU A 132 -4.91 11.39 8.38
CA GLU A 132 -4.47 10.22 9.16
C GLU A 132 -4.52 10.54 10.65
N LEU A 133 -5.68 10.29 11.27
CA LEU A 133 -6.02 10.77 12.61
C LEU A 133 -5.13 10.18 13.70
N HIS A 134 -4.76 8.91 13.60
CA HIS A 134 -3.96 8.22 14.62
C HIS A 134 -2.47 8.14 14.28
N GLY A 135 -2.04 8.90 13.26
CA GLY A 135 -0.69 8.83 12.74
C GLY A 135 -0.50 7.80 11.64
N ASN A 136 0.76 7.55 11.33
CA ASN A 136 1.18 6.61 10.30
C ASN A 136 2.52 5.98 10.71
N SER A 137 2.57 4.65 10.76
CA SER A 137 3.74 3.89 11.22
C SER A 137 4.96 3.99 10.30
N PHE A 138 4.83 4.63 9.14
CA PHE A 138 5.91 4.88 8.19
C PHE A 138 6.32 6.36 8.15
N ARG A 139 5.66 7.22 8.96
CA ARG A 139 5.88 8.67 8.93
C ARG A 139 6.57 9.17 10.17
N GLU A 140 7.58 9.99 9.94
CA GLU A 140 8.24 10.81 10.96
C GLU A 140 7.97 12.29 10.70
N VAL A 141 7.92 13.09 11.76
CA VAL A 141 7.68 14.53 11.68
C VAL A 141 8.77 15.27 12.43
N CYS A 142 9.29 16.35 11.83
CA CYS A 142 10.19 17.24 12.53
C CYS A 142 9.41 18.17 13.47
N PRO A 143 9.62 18.12 14.80
CA PRO A 143 8.88 18.96 15.74
C PRO A 143 9.20 20.45 15.61
N SER A 144 10.36 20.81 15.03
CA SER A 144 10.79 22.21 14.91
C SER A 144 10.27 22.91 13.65
N CYS A 145 10.28 22.24 12.49
CA CYS A 145 9.87 22.85 11.22
C CYS A 145 8.61 22.23 10.61
N GLY A 146 8.07 21.16 11.19
CA GLY A 146 6.87 20.47 10.71
C GLY A 146 7.05 19.65 9.44
N ALA A 147 8.28 19.48 8.94
CA ALA A 147 8.56 18.64 7.78
C ALA A 147 8.19 17.17 8.06
N GLU A 148 7.44 16.57 7.14
CA GLU A 148 7.04 15.15 7.18
C GLU A 148 8.00 14.30 6.33
N TYR A 149 8.33 13.11 6.82
CA TYR A 149 9.19 12.15 6.13
C TYR A 149 8.48 10.79 6.09
N LEU A 150 8.04 10.37 4.91
CA LEU A 150 7.51 9.03 4.69
C LEU A 150 8.67 8.06 4.39
N ARG A 151 8.66 6.89 5.02
CA ARG A 151 9.69 5.84 4.93
C ARG A 151 9.15 4.61 4.22
N ASP A 152 10.07 3.80 3.70
CA ASP A 152 9.74 2.49 3.10
C ASP A 152 9.80 1.34 4.14
N PHE A 153 9.97 1.69 5.40
CA PHE A 153 10.06 0.79 6.55
C PHE A 153 9.28 1.36 7.73
N GLU A 154 8.84 0.48 8.63
CA GLU A 154 8.15 0.86 9.86
C GLU A 154 9.09 1.63 10.80
N VAL A 155 8.63 2.75 11.32
CA VAL A 155 9.34 3.56 12.31
C VAL A 155 9.38 2.80 13.65
N GLU A 156 10.54 2.84 14.31
CA GLU A 156 10.83 1.97 15.44
C GLU A 156 10.06 2.38 16.71
N THR A 157 9.72 3.66 16.86
CA THR A 157 9.04 4.24 18.02
C THR A 157 7.56 4.50 17.75
N ILE A 158 6.79 4.68 18.84
CA ILE A 158 5.43 5.23 18.81
C ILE A 158 5.23 6.19 20.01
N GLY A 159 4.14 6.94 20.02
CA GLY A 159 3.80 7.86 21.09
C GLY A 159 4.56 9.17 20.97
N LEU A 160 4.76 9.64 19.72
CA LEU A 160 5.42 10.90 19.39
C LEU A 160 6.85 10.99 19.95
N LYS A 161 7.55 9.85 20.04
CA LYS A 161 8.90 9.73 20.61
C LYS A 161 9.95 10.08 19.56
N GLU A 162 11.12 10.51 20.04
CA GLU A 162 12.25 10.77 19.16
C GLU A 162 12.75 9.50 18.50
N THR A 163 13.00 9.61 17.21
CA THR A 163 13.64 8.59 16.38
C THR A 163 15.15 8.86 16.31
N PRO A 164 15.97 7.90 15.87
CA PRO A 164 17.42 8.13 15.71
C PRO A 164 17.75 9.11 14.56
N ARG A 165 16.77 9.51 13.75
CA ARG A 165 16.94 10.30 12.53
C ARG A 165 16.77 11.80 12.80
N ARG A 166 17.37 12.61 11.93
CA ARG A 166 17.35 14.09 12.00
C ARG A 166 16.75 14.68 10.75
N CYS A 167 16.15 15.86 10.90
CA CYS A 167 15.63 16.65 9.79
C CYS A 167 16.71 16.91 8.74
N SER A 168 16.37 16.68 7.47
CA SER A 168 17.31 16.88 6.35
C SER A 168 17.54 18.36 6.06
N SER A 169 16.61 19.24 6.43
CA SER A 169 16.75 20.69 6.32
C SER A 169 18.00 21.18 7.05
N MET A 170 18.89 21.84 6.31
CA MET A 170 20.17 22.36 6.82
C MET A 170 19.98 23.35 7.98
N ASN A 171 18.89 24.12 7.95
CA ASN A 171 18.59 25.13 8.97
C ASN A 171 17.86 24.58 10.19
N CYS A 172 17.55 23.27 10.23
CA CYS A 172 16.79 22.66 11.31
C CYS A 172 17.59 21.58 12.04
N ARG A 173 17.92 20.48 11.37
CA ARG A 173 18.69 19.34 11.92
C ARG A 173 18.18 18.74 13.25
N SER A 174 17.00 19.14 13.74
CA SER A 174 16.35 18.59 14.94
C SER A 174 16.06 17.10 14.77
N ARG A 175 16.00 16.38 15.89
CA ARG A 175 15.57 14.97 15.88
C ARG A 175 14.12 14.87 15.41
N LEU A 176 13.85 13.87 14.57
CA LEU A 176 12.50 13.59 14.10
C LEU A 176 11.76 12.78 15.16
N ARG A 177 10.43 12.89 15.18
CA ARG A 177 9.54 12.08 16.02
C ARG A 177 8.70 11.16 15.15
N ASP A 178 8.30 10.01 15.67
CA ASP A 178 7.24 9.24 15.02
C ASP A 178 5.91 10.01 15.06
N SER A 179 4.94 9.56 14.28
CA SER A 179 3.62 10.20 14.19
C SER A 179 2.48 9.40 14.80
N VAL A 180 2.74 8.17 15.28
CA VAL A 180 1.71 7.28 15.82
C VAL A 180 1.38 7.71 17.24
N LEU A 181 0.10 7.90 17.51
CA LEU A 181 -0.37 8.34 18.82
C LEU A 181 -0.36 7.17 19.83
N ASP A 182 0.02 7.47 21.07
CA ASP A 182 -0.32 6.67 22.23
C ASP A 182 -1.70 7.11 22.78
N TRP A 183 -2.21 6.42 23.79
CA TRP A 183 -3.58 6.61 24.28
C TRP A 183 -3.89 8.00 24.85
N GLU A 184 -2.89 8.68 25.41
CA GLU A 184 -3.03 10.00 26.04
C GLU A 184 -2.69 11.15 25.09
N ASP A 185 -2.20 10.86 23.89
CA ASP A 185 -1.82 11.88 22.93
C ASP A 185 -3.05 12.55 22.30
N GLU A 186 -2.96 13.86 22.07
CA GLU A 186 -3.97 14.59 21.32
C GLU A 186 -3.96 14.21 19.84
N LEU A 187 -5.15 14.10 19.24
CA LEU A 187 -5.27 13.99 17.79
C LEU A 187 -4.62 15.21 17.10
N PRO A 188 -3.88 15.00 16.00
CA PRO A 188 -3.18 16.07 15.30
C PRO A 188 -4.17 17.09 14.73
N ARG A 189 -4.09 18.34 15.23
CA ARG A 189 -5.02 19.42 14.88
C ARG A 189 -5.14 19.67 13.37
N LYS A 190 -4.05 19.54 12.62
CA LYS A 190 -4.07 19.71 11.15
C LYS A 190 -4.96 18.66 10.48
N GLU A 191 -4.80 17.40 10.84
CA GLU A 191 -5.60 16.29 10.30
C GLU A 191 -7.07 16.42 10.74
N MET A 192 -7.30 16.77 12.02
CA MET A 192 -8.65 16.96 12.57
C MET A 192 -9.40 18.12 11.91
N ASN A 193 -8.76 19.28 11.73
CA ASN A 193 -9.40 20.44 11.12
C ASN A 193 -9.84 20.15 9.67
N LEU A 194 -9.01 19.44 8.90
CA LEU A 194 -9.36 19.02 7.55
C LEU A 194 -10.49 17.98 7.56
N ALA A 195 -10.39 16.97 8.42
CA ALA A 195 -11.41 15.94 8.57
C ALA A 195 -12.78 16.54 8.94
N GLU A 196 -12.80 17.46 9.90
CA GLU A 196 -14.02 18.18 10.29
C GLU A 196 -14.59 19.03 9.17
N LYS A 197 -13.75 19.81 8.48
CA LYS A 197 -14.15 20.63 7.34
C LYS A 197 -14.84 19.79 6.27
N HIS A 198 -14.25 18.64 5.90
CA HIS A 198 -14.81 17.77 4.89
C HIS A 198 -16.08 17.05 5.36
N CYS A 199 -16.16 16.62 6.62
CA CYS A 199 -17.39 16.03 7.17
C CYS A 199 -18.55 17.03 7.25
N LEU A 200 -18.31 18.30 7.55
CA LEU A 200 -19.36 19.32 7.67
C LEU A 200 -20.09 19.59 6.34
N VAL A 201 -19.37 19.53 5.22
CA VAL A 201 -19.92 19.82 3.87
C VAL A 201 -20.28 18.55 3.09
N ALA A 202 -20.01 17.37 3.65
CA ALA A 202 -20.31 16.09 3.00
C ALA A 202 -21.82 15.86 2.95
N ASP A 203 -22.32 15.53 1.75
CA ASP A 203 -23.68 15.01 1.59
C ASP A 203 -23.76 13.50 1.83
N LEU A 204 -22.62 12.81 1.77
CA LEU A 204 -22.49 11.39 2.08
C LEU A 204 -21.15 11.09 2.76
N VAL A 205 -21.19 10.47 3.95
CA VAL A 205 -20.02 9.88 4.60
C VAL A 205 -20.15 8.36 4.64
N LEU A 206 -19.15 7.67 4.10
CA LEU A 206 -19.07 6.21 4.05
C LEU A 206 -18.11 5.70 5.12
N CYS A 207 -18.65 5.14 6.21
CA CYS A 207 -17.88 4.52 7.28
C CYS A 207 -17.56 3.06 6.94
N LEU A 208 -16.28 2.74 6.78
CA LEU A 208 -15.81 1.43 6.29
C LEU A 208 -14.91 0.74 7.32
N GLY A 209 -15.31 -0.44 7.78
CA GLY A 209 -14.46 -1.30 8.61
C GLY A 209 -14.02 -0.64 9.92
N THR A 210 -14.90 0.13 10.56
CA THR A 210 -14.64 0.77 11.84
C THR A 210 -15.78 0.50 12.82
N SER A 211 -15.43 0.22 14.08
CA SER A 211 -16.42 0.03 15.14
C SER A 211 -17.00 1.36 15.67
N LEU A 212 -16.45 2.51 15.25
CA LEU A 212 -16.89 3.85 15.68
C LEU A 212 -16.98 4.02 17.21
N GLN A 213 -16.00 3.48 17.94
CA GLN A 213 -15.94 3.58 19.41
C GLN A 213 -14.99 4.68 19.91
N ILE A 214 -13.85 4.89 19.24
CA ILE A 214 -12.80 5.79 19.74
C ILE A 214 -13.16 7.26 19.54
N THR A 215 -13.26 7.98 20.65
CA THR A 215 -13.51 9.43 20.65
C THR A 215 -12.20 10.22 20.55
N PRO A 216 -12.24 11.44 19.98
CA PRO A 216 -13.37 12.07 19.30
C PRO A 216 -13.57 11.62 17.84
N ALA A 217 -12.66 10.82 17.26
CA ALA A 217 -12.68 10.43 15.85
C ALA A 217 -14.03 9.83 15.39
N CYS A 218 -14.64 8.95 16.19
CA CYS A 218 -15.90 8.29 15.88
C CYS A 218 -17.11 9.24 15.74
N ASN A 219 -16.99 10.49 16.18
CA ASN A 219 -18.04 11.50 16.09
C ASN A 219 -17.94 12.34 14.81
N LEU A 220 -16.83 12.27 14.06
CA LEU A 220 -16.64 13.03 12.83
C LEU A 220 -17.73 12.76 11.77
N PRO A 221 -18.11 11.49 11.47
CA PRO A 221 -19.18 11.23 10.51
C PRO A 221 -20.51 11.91 10.89
N LEU A 222 -20.81 12.06 12.18
CA LEU A 222 -22.05 12.69 12.64
C LEU A 222 -22.11 14.19 12.32
N LYS A 223 -20.98 14.85 12.04
CA LYS A 223 -20.97 16.25 11.62
C LYS A 223 -21.67 16.43 10.26
N SER A 224 -21.59 15.43 9.37
CA SER A 224 -22.33 15.45 8.09
C SER A 224 -23.85 15.45 8.30
N VAL A 225 -24.35 14.62 9.22
CA VAL A 225 -25.78 14.57 9.55
C VAL A 225 -26.29 15.91 10.06
N ARG A 226 -25.49 16.62 10.88
CA ARG A 226 -25.81 17.97 11.34
C ARG A 226 -25.82 19.00 10.21
N GLY A 227 -25.01 18.78 9.17
CA GLY A 227 -24.98 19.57 7.93
C GLY A 227 -26.04 19.18 6.90
N GLY A 228 -26.92 18.22 7.20
CA GLY A 228 -27.97 17.73 6.29
C GLY A 228 -27.54 16.59 5.36
N GLY A 229 -26.32 16.08 5.49
CA GLY A 229 -25.83 14.90 4.79
C GLY A 229 -26.27 13.58 5.43
N GLU A 230 -25.91 12.47 4.80
CA GLU A 230 -26.22 11.12 5.26
C GLU A 230 -24.94 10.33 5.59
N ILE A 231 -25.06 9.36 6.50
CA ILE A 231 -23.98 8.40 6.76
C ILE A 231 -24.41 6.99 6.39
N VAL A 232 -23.48 6.24 5.81
CA VAL A 232 -23.62 4.79 5.55
C VAL A 232 -22.52 4.07 6.30
N ILE A 233 -22.88 2.97 6.96
CA ILE A 233 -21.93 2.15 7.73
C ILE A 233 -21.84 0.77 7.09
N VAL A 234 -20.63 0.36 6.73
CA VAL A 234 -20.31 -0.99 6.27
C VAL A 234 -19.36 -1.62 7.28
N ASN A 235 -19.88 -2.50 8.11
CA ASN A 235 -19.13 -3.16 9.17
C ASN A 235 -19.78 -4.51 9.56
N LEU A 236 -18.96 -5.51 9.88
CA LEU A 236 -19.47 -6.82 10.33
C LEU A 236 -20.11 -6.72 11.71
N GLN A 237 -19.47 -6.00 12.65
CA GLN A 237 -19.99 -5.81 14.00
C GLN A 237 -20.94 -4.60 14.05
N GLN A 238 -21.85 -4.59 15.03
CA GLN A 238 -22.65 -3.41 15.33
C GLN A 238 -21.76 -2.24 15.77
N THR A 239 -22.22 -1.02 15.50
CA THR A 239 -21.53 0.21 15.93
C THR A 239 -22.43 1.06 16.82
N PRO A 240 -21.86 1.90 17.71
CA PRO A 240 -22.64 2.85 18.50
C PRO A 240 -23.44 3.87 17.67
N LYS A 241 -23.18 3.96 16.35
CA LYS A 241 -23.75 4.98 15.46
C LYS A 241 -24.78 4.41 14.48
N ASP A 242 -25.10 3.12 14.55
CA ASP A 242 -26.01 2.44 13.61
C ASP A 242 -27.39 3.14 13.52
N LYS A 243 -27.96 3.57 14.67
CA LYS A 243 -29.24 4.28 14.73
C LYS A 243 -29.23 5.65 14.04
N LYS A 244 -28.06 6.22 13.75
CA LYS A 244 -27.89 7.50 13.05
C LYS A 244 -27.61 7.31 11.56
N ALA A 245 -27.37 6.08 11.11
CA ALA A 245 -27.05 5.79 9.72
C ALA A 245 -28.30 5.67 8.85
N LYS A 246 -28.21 6.20 7.63
CA LYS A 246 -29.25 6.02 6.61
C LYS A 246 -29.29 4.59 6.07
N LEU A 247 -28.14 3.93 6.09
CA LEU A 247 -27.96 2.56 5.67
C LEU A 247 -26.85 1.91 6.50
N VAL A 248 -27.12 0.72 7.03
CA VAL A 248 -26.13 -0.15 7.68
C VAL A 248 -26.05 -1.43 6.87
N ILE A 249 -24.85 -1.82 6.46
CA ILE A 249 -24.56 -3.03 5.68
C ILE A 249 -23.65 -3.92 6.51
N HIS A 250 -24.13 -5.11 6.83
CA HIS A 250 -23.37 -6.13 7.54
C HIS A 250 -22.76 -7.08 6.52
N GLY A 251 -21.53 -6.82 6.11
CA GLY A 251 -20.82 -7.63 5.12
C GLY A 251 -19.35 -7.25 5.03
N LEU A 252 -18.56 -8.14 4.40
CA LEU A 252 -17.16 -7.89 4.13
C LEU A 252 -17.02 -6.64 3.24
N VAL A 253 -16.23 -5.67 3.69
CA VAL A 253 -16.13 -4.36 3.02
C VAL A 253 -15.68 -4.53 1.56
N ASP A 254 -14.68 -5.38 1.30
CA ASP A 254 -14.21 -5.66 -0.06
C ASP A 254 -15.32 -6.20 -0.97
N LYS A 255 -16.20 -7.09 -0.46
CA LYS A 255 -17.33 -7.62 -1.23
C LYS A 255 -18.36 -6.54 -1.54
N VAL A 256 -18.68 -5.70 -0.55
CA VAL A 256 -19.65 -4.60 -0.69
C VAL A 256 -19.15 -3.59 -1.70
N ILE A 257 -17.91 -3.12 -1.54
CA ILE A 257 -17.32 -2.09 -2.40
C ILE A 257 -17.07 -2.63 -3.80
N MET A 258 -16.64 -3.87 -3.97
CA MET A 258 -16.54 -4.49 -5.30
C MET A 258 -17.90 -4.51 -6.02
N GLY A 259 -18.98 -4.87 -5.32
CA GLY A 259 -20.34 -4.83 -5.87
C GLY A 259 -20.79 -3.42 -6.26
N VAL A 260 -20.46 -2.41 -5.44
CA VAL A 260 -20.70 -0.99 -5.77
C VAL A 260 -19.95 -0.59 -7.05
N MET A 261 -18.66 -0.89 -7.13
CA MET A 261 -17.83 -0.55 -8.30
C MET A 261 -18.35 -1.22 -9.58
N GLN A 262 -18.84 -2.46 -9.49
CA GLN A 262 -19.50 -3.15 -10.60
C GLN A 262 -20.76 -2.43 -11.08
N ILE A 263 -21.63 -1.99 -10.17
CA ILE A 263 -22.87 -1.27 -10.52
C ILE A 263 -22.55 0.09 -11.13
N LEU A 264 -21.57 0.80 -10.58
CA LEU A 264 -21.09 2.07 -11.14
C LEU A 264 -20.30 1.89 -12.45
N SER A 265 -20.09 0.64 -12.91
CA SER A 265 -19.28 0.30 -14.09
C SER A 265 -17.86 0.89 -14.03
N MET A 266 -17.29 0.97 -12.83
CA MET A 266 -15.96 1.52 -12.58
C MET A 266 -14.93 0.40 -12.40
N ARG A 267 -13.84 0.46 -13.18
CA ARG A 267 -12.72 -0.47 -13.03
C ARG A 267 -11.89 -0.09 -11.80
N ILE A 268 -11.57 -1.06 -10.97
CA ILE A 268 -10.58 -0.92 -9.91
C ILE A 268 -9.19 -1.06 -10.55
N PRO A 269 -8.31 -0.04 -10.46
CA PRO A 269 -6.97 -0.12 -11.05
C PRO A 269 -6.11 -1.14 -10.32
N PRO A 270 -5.17 -1.80 -11.01
CA PRO A 270 -4.19 -2.65 -10.35
C PRO A 270 -3.29 -1.81 -9.43
N TYR A 271 -2.76 -2.43 -8.39
CA TYR A 271 -1.73 -1.85 -7.54
C TYR A 271 -0.37 -2.34 -8.02
N VAL A 272 0.51 -1.40 -8.36
CA VAL A 272 1.90 -1.69 -8.74
C VAL A 272 2.81 -1.15 -7.64
N ARG A 273 3.46 -2.06 -6.93
CA ARG A 273 4.41 -1.72 -5.89
C ARG A 273 5.77 -1.43 -6.51
N ILE A 274 6.27 -0.23 -6.26
CA ILE A 274 7.62 0.20 -6.63
C ILE A 274 8.40 0.44 -5.35
N ASP A 275 9.51 -0.28 -5.17
CA ASP A 275 10.45 -0.06 -4.07
C ASP A 275 11.72 0.63 -4.59
N LEU A 276 12.35 1.43 -3.72
CA LEU A 276 13.56 2.18 -4.05
C LEU A 276 14.78 1.66 -3.30
N PHE A 277 15.93 1.65 -3.95
CA PHE A 277 17.22 1.45 -3.30
C PHE A 277 18.30 2.30 -3.97
N GLN A 278 19.42 2.50 -3.29
CA GLN A 278 20.59 3.17 -3.84
C GLN A 278 21.80 2.25 -3.83
N VAL A 279 22.60 2.34 -4.89
CA VAL A 279 23.94 1.77 -4.95
C VAL A 279 24.95 2.90 -4.79
N ILE A 280 25.75 2.83 -3.73
CA ILE A 280 26.84 3.76 -3.49
C ILE A 280 28.15 3.08 -3.85
N TYR A 281 28.80 3.59 -4.88
CA TYR A 281 30.17 3.26 -5.23
C TYR A 281 31.12 4.30 -4.65
N GLY A 282 32.23 3.86 -4.06
CA GLY A 282 33.27 4.77 -3.58
C GLY A 282 34.65 4.24 -3.93
N CYS A 283 35.53 5.12 -4.40
CA CYS A 283 36.89 4.76 -4.77
C CYS A 283 37.91 5.70 -4.12
N ASN A 284 38.93 5.11 -3.48
CA ASN A 284 40.13 5.81 -3.07
C ASN A 284 41.31 5.25 -3.86
N SER A 285 41.86 6.06 -4.76
CA SER A 285 42.94 5.66 -5.65
C SER A 285 44.29 6.11 -5.08
N GLY A 286 45.15 5.13 -4.75
CA GLY A 286 46.59 5.36 -4.60
C GLY A 286 47.31 5.28 -5.95
N SER A 287 48.65 5.38 -5.95
CA SER A 287 49.46 5.38 -7.18
C SER A 287 49.47 4.04 -7.94
N LYS A 288 49.31 2.90 -7.25
CA LYS A 288 49.36 1.54 -7.83
C LYS A 288 48.11 0.69 -7.59
N TYR A 289 47.45 0.89 -6.45
CA TYR A 289 46.26 0.14 -6.04
C TYR A 289 45.07 1.10 -5.85
N ALA A 290 43.89 0.62 -6.24
CA ALA A 290 42.63 1.29 -6.02
C ALA A 290 41.79 0.49 -5.01
N ARG A 291 41.48 1.12 -3.88
CA ARG A 291 40.54 0.57 -2.91
C ARG A 291 39.15 1.09 -3.22
N TRP A 292 38.23 0.17 -3.48
CA TRP A 292 36.87 0.52 -3.83
C TRP A 292 35.85 -0.20 -2.96
N THR A 293 34.69 0.42 -2.84
CA THR A 293 33.55 -0.06 -2.05
C THR A 293 32.29 0.03 -2.91
N ILE A 294 31.47 -1.01 -2.89
CA ILE A 294 30.08 -0.96 -3.35
C ILE A 294 29.19 -1.19 -2.13
N LYS A 295 28.15 -0.37 -2.00
CA LYS A 295 27.10 -0.54 -1.00
C LYS A 295 25.73 -0.54 -1.66
N VAL A 296 24.86 -1.48 -1.29
CA VAL A 296 23.44 -1.44 -1.59
C VAL A 296 22.71 -1.03 -0.32
N CYS A 297 22.01 0.10 -0.35
CA CYS A 297 21.39 0.68 0.84
C CYS A 297 20.07 1.39 0.54
N SER A 298 19.36 1.76 1.59
CA SER A 298 18.08 2.47 1.50
C SER A 298 18.26 3.90 1.02
N VAL A 299 17.31 4.41 0.25
CA VAL A 299 17.27 5.83 -0.16
C VAL A 299 17.05 6.78 1.02
N HIS A 300 16.62 6.25 2.17
CA HIS A 300 16.44 6.99 3.41
C HIS A 300 17.75 7.14 4.22
N GLY A 301 18.85 6.54 3.76
CA GLY A 301 20.18 6.65 4.36
C GLY A 301 20.94 5.32 4.43
N GLU A 302 22.28 5.39 4.56
CA GLU A 302 23.15 4.21 4.59
C GLU A 302 22.86 3.24 5.76
N SER A 303 22.33 3.76 6.88
CA SER A 303 21.96 2.99 8.07
C SER A 303 20.47 2.66 8.15
N ALA A 304 19.67 3.12 7.19
CA ALA A 304 18.23 2.89 7.21
C ALA A 304 17.92 1.47 6.69
N PRO A 305 16.90 0.79 7.25
CA PRO A 305 16.51 -0.53 6.78
C PRO A 305 16.15 -0.55 5.29
N LEU A 306 16.53 -1.64 4.62
CA LEU A 306 16.15 -1.94 3.25
C LEU A 306 15.37 -3.26 3.20
N PRO A 307 14.09 -3.29 3.62
CA PRO A 307 13.41 -4.52 3.99
C PRO A 307 13.09 -5.45 2.81
N PHE A 308 13.03 -4.93 1.57
CA PHE A 308 12.68 -5.74 0.40
C PHE A 308 13.85 -6.52 -0.21
N ILE A 309 15.08 -6.31 0.28
CA ILE A 309 16.27 -7.02 -0.18
C ILE A 309 16.75 -7.97 0.92
N LYS A 310 16.77 -9.26 0.61
CA LYS A 310 17.20 -10.33 1.51
C LYS A 310 18.72 -10.53 1.48
N SER A 311 19.31 -10.51 0.29
CA SER A 311 20.76 -10.61 0.12
C SER A 311 21.19 -10.05 -1.23
N VAL A 312 22.48 -9.73 -1.35
CA VAL A 312 23.08 -9.27 -2.60
C VAL A 312 24.23 -10.19 -2.97
N GLU A 313 24.14 -10.80 -4.14
CA GLU A 313 25.25 -11.52 -4.74
C GLU A 313 26.00 -10.57 -5.69
N VAL A 314 27.32 -10.46 -5.50
CA VAL A 314 28.20 -9.60 -6.28
C VAL A 314 29.14 -10.48 -7.10
N SER A 315 29.03 -10.42 -8.43
CA SER A 315 29.85 -11.20 -9.36
C SER A 315 30.60 -10.31 -10.36
N PHE A 316 31.62 -10.90 -10.99
CA PHE A 316 32.56 -10.20 -11.88
C PHE A 316 32.74 -10.99 -13.18
N PRO A 317 31.81 -10.88 -14.14
CA PRO A 317 31.78 -11.74 -15.33
C PRO A 317 33.07 -11.73 -16.15
N GLU A 318 33.78 -10.59 -16.17
CA GLU A 318 34.99 -10.37 -16.98
C GLU A 318 36.30 -10.52 -16.18
N ARG A 319 36.20 -10.94 -14.92
CA ARG A 319 37.33 -11.07 -13.99
C ARG A 319 37.19 -12.37 -13.17
N PRO A 320 37.42 -13.55 -13.77
CA PRO A 320 37.26 -14.85 -13.10
C PRO A 320 38.17 -15.01 -11.86
N GLU A 321 39.26 -14.23 -11.79
CA GLU A 321 40.13 -14.15 -10.62
C GLU A 321 39.47 -13.51 -9.39
N LEU A 322 38.36 -12.77 -9.57
CA LEU A 322 37.64 -12.13 -8.48
C LEU A 322 36.55 -13.05 -7.93
N LYS A 323 36.71 -13.44 -6.67
CA LYS A 323 35.72 -14.27 -5.97
C LYS A 323 34.40 -13.52 -5.79
N THR A 324 33.32 -14.13 -6.26
CA THR A 324 31.92 -13.75 -5.99
C THR A 324 31.70 -13.59 -4.48
N ALA A 325 30.94 -12.56 -4.08
CA ALA A 325 30.59 -12.32 -2.69
C ALA A 325 29.07 -12.42 -2.49
N LEU A 326 28.63 -13.13 -1.45
CA LEU A 326 27.24 -13.16 -1.01
C LEU A 326 27.10 -12.31 0.26
N LEU A 327 26.38 -11.22 0.17
CA LEU A 327 26.14 -10.27 1.26
C LEU A 327 24.76 -10.57 1.87
N GLN A 328 24.73 -11.17 3.06
CA GLN A 328 23.48 -11.60 3.72
C GLN A 328 23.03 -10.67 4.85
N GLN A 329 23.84 -9.69 5.24
CA GLN A 329 23.54 -8.76 6.32
C GLN A 329 23.63 -7.31 5.85
N GLN A 330 22.70 -6.49 6.35
CA GLN A 330 22.70 -5.05 6.11
C GLN A 330 23.69 -4.36 7.08
N PRO A 331 24.39 -3.30 6.65
CA PRO A 331 24.41 -2.75 5.30
C PRO A 331 25.15 -3.68 4.31
N PHE A 332 24.57 -3.91 3.14
CA PHE A 332 25.18 -4.77 2.12
C PHE A 332 26.38 -4.04 1.50
N SER A 333 27.58 -4.32 2.00
CA SER A 333 28.81 -3.68 1.56
C SER A 333 29.88 -4.68 1.16
N LEU A 334 30.46 -4.48 -0.03
CA LEU A 334 31.67 -5.15 -0.46
C LEU A 334 32.81 -4.13 -0.56
N LYS A 335 33.97 -4.47 0.02
CA LYS A 335 35.22 -3.72 -0.12
C LYS A 335 36.26 -4.60 -0.78
N ARG A 336 36.97 -4.06 -1.76
CA ARG A 336 38.06 -4.75 -2.47
C ARG A 336 39.20 -3.77 -2.77
N GLU A 337 40.37 -4.32 -3.02
CA GLU A 337 41.55 -3.59 -3.44
C GLU A 337 42.13 -4.29 -4.68
N LEU A 338 42.35 -3.53 -5.75
CA LEU A 338 42.81 -4.04 -7.04
C LEU A 338 43.93 -3.16 -7.60
N ILE A 339 44.79 -3.73 -8.43
CA ILE A 339 45.73 -2.96 -9.24
C ILE A 339 44.93 -2.14 -10.24
N ARG A 340 45.28 -0.86 -10.40
CA ARG A 340 44.63 0.07 -11.33
C ARG A 340 45.02 -0.25 -12.77
N SER A 341 44.44 -1.31 -13.34
CA SER A 341 44.75 -1.74 -14.72
C SER A 341 43.61 -1.53 -15.71
N ARG A 342 42.34 -1.80 -15.35
CA ARG A 342 41.17 -1.65 -16.24
C ARG A 342 39.85 -1.54 -15.45
N PRO A 343 38.80 -0.92 -16.01
CA PRO A 343 37.45 -0.96 -15.43
C PRO A 343 36.98 -2.38 -15.15
N VAL A 344 36.12 -2.54 -14.15
CA VAL A 344 35.58 -3.84 -13.75
C VAL A 344 34.07 -3.82 -13.92
N LYS A 345 33.54 -4.68 -14.80
CA LYS A 345 32.10 -4.94 -14.84
C LYS A 345 31.67 -5.72 -13.59
N VAL A 346 30.75 -5.13 -12.83
CA VAL A 346 30.18 -5.72 -11.62
C VAL A 346 28.70 -5.98 -11.85
N VAL A 347 28.25 -7.17 -11.50
CA VAL A 347 26.85 -7.55 -11.55
C VAL A 347 26.35 -7.74 -10.12
N LEU A 348 25.33 -7.00 -9.74
CA LEU A 348 24.63 -7.12 -8.46
C LEU A 348 23.33 -7.86 -8.68
N LYS A 349 23.25 -9.11 -8.23
CA LYS A 349 22.00 -9.85 -8.16
C LYS A 349 21.36 -9.62 -6.79
N LEU A 350 20.26 -8.87 -6.78
CA LEU A 350 19.52 -8.49 -5.59
C LEU A 350 18.45 -9.56 -5.33
N ASN A 351 18.69 -10.44 -4.38
CA ASN A 351 17.69 -11.44 -3.98
C ASN A 351 16.63 -10.75 -3.11
N LEU A 352 15.38 -10.77 -3.56
CA LEU A 352 14.29 -10.05 -2.90
C LEU A 352 13.73 -10.84 -1.72
N SER A 353 13.17 -10.12 -0.76
CA SER A 353 12.55 -10.68 0.45
C SER A 353 11.22 -11.36 0.14
N ASP A 354 10.81 -12.26 1.04
CA ASP A 354 9.52 -12.94 0.96
C ASP A 354 8.37 -11.92 0.88
N GLY A 355 7.38 -12.22 0.04
CA GLY A 355 6.27 -11.30 -0.29
C GLY A 355 6.49 -10.48 -1.57
N CYS A 356 7.70 -10.38 -2.11
CA CYS A 356 7.91 -9.88 -3.47
C CYS A 356 7.47 -10.94 -4.51
N ALA A 357 6.91 -10.50 -5.65
CA ALA A 357 6.47 -11.40 -6.70
C ALA A 357 7.64 -11.98 -7.52
N CYS A 358 8.71 -11.20 -7.71
CA CYS A 358 9.95 -11.65 -8.32
C CYS A 358 10.97 -12.10 -7.25
N ARG A 359 11.79 -13.11 -7.58
CA ARG A 359 12.80 -13.67 -6.66
C ARG A 359 14.08 -12.83 -6.58
N PHE A 360 14.46 -12.22 -7.69
CA PHE A 360 15.64 -11.37 -7.76
C PHE A 360 15.47 -10.34 -8.88
N THR A 361 16.32 -9.31 -8.84
CA THR A 361 16.60 -8.45 -9.99
C THR A 361 18.10 -8.23 -10.11
N THR A 362 18.57 -7.73 -11.25
CA THR A 362 20.00 -7.60 -11.54
C THR A 362 20.32 -6.17 -11.94
N VAL A 363 21.38 -5.62 -11.34
CA VAL A 363 21.96 -4.33 -11.73
C VAL A 363 23.36 -4.56 -12.27
N GLU A 364 23.64 -4.04 -13.45
CA GLU A 364 24.98 -4.02 -14.00
C GLU A 364 25.62 -2.65 -13.76
N LEU A 365 26.87 -2.66 -13.29
CA LEU A 365 27.64 -1.47 -12.97
C LEU A 365 29.01 -1.60 -13.61
N LEU A 366 29.51 -0.49 -14.16
CA LEU A 366 30.91 -0.39 -14.57
C LEU A 366 31.68 0.33 -13.47
N VAL A 367 32.57 -0.39 -12.80
CA VAL A 367 33.50 0.18 -11.83
C VAL A 367 34.68 0.74 -12.59
N ASP A 368 34.62 2.04 -12.88
CA ASP A 368 35.75 2.79 -13.41
C ASP A 368 36.53 3.44 -12.25
N PHE A 369 37.86 3.37 -12.34
CA PHE A 369 38.77 4.03 -11.40
C PHE A 369 39.00 5.51 -11.75
N GLU A 370 38.49 5.93 -12.90
CA GLU A 370 38.44 7.32 -13.37
C GLU A 370 37.06 7.93 -13.07
N ALA A 371 37.03 9.23 -12.82
CA ALA A 371 35.79 9.90 -12.41
C ALA A 371 34.87 10.05 -13.62
N THR A 372 33.69 9.42 -13.61
CA THR A 372 32.63 9.76 -14.56
C THR A 372 31.98 11.08 -14.15
N THR A 373 31.81 11.99 -15.11
CA THR A 373 31.28 13.35 -14.87
C THR A 373 29.76 13.44 -15.02
N ASP A 374 29.09 12.34 -15.38
CA ASP A 374 27.69 12.40 -15.79
C ASP A 374 26.75 12.34 -14.58
N TYR A 375 26.22 13.48 -14.18
CA TYR A 375 25.18 13.57 -13.16
C TYR A 375 23.82 13.78 -13.84
N PHE A 376 22.80 13.16 -13.29
CA PHE A 376 21.44 13.40 -13.74
C PHE A 376 20.43 13.10 -12.64
N THR A 377 19.25 13.69 -12.78
CA THR A 377 18.10 13.39 -11.94
C THR A 377 16.88 13.42 -12.84
N GLN A 378 16.15 12.33 -12.89
CA GLN A 378 14.89 12.24 -13.61
C GLN A 378 13.74 12.61 -12.65
N ASP A 379 12.62 13.08 -13.21
CA ASP A 379 11.41 13.26 -12.42
C ASP A 379 10.92 11.89 -11.92
N LYS A 380 10.88 11.73 -10.59
CA LYS A 380 10.46 10.49 -9.94
C LYS A 380 9.07 10.03 -10.36
N ASN A 381 8.14 10.97 -10.51
CA ASN A 381 6.76 10.64 -10.89
C ASN A 381 6.73 10.10 -12.32
N VAL A 382 7.48 10.71 -13.24
CA VAL A 382 7.59 10.22 -14.62
C VAL A 382 8.20 8.82 -14.67
N VAL A 383 9.28 8.57 -13.93
CA VAL A 383 9.89 7.24 -13.84
C VAL A 383 8.92 6.21 -13.28
N PHE A 384 8.17 6.56 -12.23
CA PHE A 384 7.21 5.66 -11.62
C PHE A 384 6.04 5.36 -12.54
N GLU A 385 5.46 6.35 -13.21
CA GLU A 385 4.39 6.11 -14.18
C GLU A 385 4.87 5.21 -15.33
N ASN A 386 6.06 5.48 -15.91
CA ASN A 386 6.61 4.61 -16.96
C ASN A 386 6.81 3.16 -16.50
N LEU A 387 7.29 2.96 -15.26
CA LEU A 387 7.44 1.63 -14.68
C LEU A 387 6.08 0.97 -14.45
N ARG A 388 5.07 1.71 -13.97
CA ARG A 388 3.70 1.20 -13.78
C ARG A 388 3.10 0.77 -15.10
N ASP A 389 3.14 1.63 -16.11
CA ASP A 389 2.58 1.36 -17.43
C ASP A 389 3.25 0.16 -18.08
N THR A 390 4.58 0.11 -18.08
CA THR A 390 5.34 -1.01 -18.63
C THR A 390 5.01 -2.31 -17.90
N ALA A 391 4.96 -2.28 -16.57
CA ALA A 391 4.71 -3.47 -15.76
C ALA A 391 3.28 -4.00 -15.90
N ILE A 392 2.30 -3.11 -16.03
CA ILE A 392 0.92 -3.49 -16.32
C ILE A 392 0.80 -4.08 -17.72
N GLN A 393 1.46 -3.48 -18.73
CA GLN A 393 1.41 -3.97 -20.11
C GLN A 393 2.10 -5.32 -20.29
N SER A 394 3.23 -5.53 -19.61
CA SER A 394 4.00 -6.77 -19.69
C SER A 394 3.61 -7.82 -18.65
N GLU A 395 2.69 -7.49 -17.74
CA GLU A 395 2.24 -8.33 -16.62
C GLU A 395 3.38 -8.98 -15.82
N CYS A 396 4.52 -8.30 -15.69
CA CYS A 396 5.71 -8.87 -15.07
C CYS A 396 6.32 -7.94 -14.03
N CYS A 397 6.97 -8.53 -13.02
CA CYS A 397 7.69 -7.82 -11.96
C CYS A 397 9.20 -7.91 -12.20
N GLY A 398 9.97 -7.05 -11.53
CA GLY A 398 11.42 -7.01 -11.59
C GLY A 398 11.99 -6.00 -12.59
N GLN A 399 11.15 -5.31 -13.38
CA GLN A 399 11.61 -4.17 -14.16
C GLN A 399 12.16 -3.09 -13.22
N LEU A 400 13.23 -2.45 -13.66
CA LEU A 400 13.87 -1.39 -12.92
C LEU A 400 14.24 -0.22 -13.82
N SER A 401 14.40 0.94 -13.22
CA SER A 401 14.88 2.14 -13.89
C SER A 401 15.75 2.98 -12.94
N VAL A 402 16.69 3.73 -13.50
CA VAL A 402 17.56 4.63 -12.74
C VAL A 402 16.84 5.97 -12.57
N VAL A 403 16.64 6.37 -11.32
CA VAL A 403 15.95 7.62 -10.96
C VAL A 403 16.90 8.80 -10.95
N GLU A 404 18.08 8.63 -10.34
CA GLU A 404 19.07 9.70 -10.20
C GLU A 404 20.48 9.12 -10.04
N LYS A 405 21.47 9.85 -10.54
CA LYS A 405 22.90 9.61 -10.33
C LYS A 405 23.52 10.88 -9.74
N LYS A 406 24.09 10.76 -8.54
CA LYS A 406 24.63 11.87 -7.74
C LYS A 406 26.08 11.63 -7.36
N MET A 407 26.84 12.72 -7.24
CA MET A 407 28.14 12.73 -6.60
C MET A 407 28.01 13.17 -5.15
N LEU A 408 28.52 12.37 -4.23
CA LEU A 408 28.58 12.71 -2.81
C LEU A 408 29.89 13.48 -2.53
N PRO A 409 29.83 14.54 -1.68
CA PRO A 409 31.02 15.26 -1.26
C PRO A 409 32.06 14.31 -0.66
N ALA A 410 33.34 14.64 -0.88
CA ALA A 410 34.54 13.88 -0.51
C ALA A 410 34.39 12.86 0.66
N PRO A 411 34.92 11.61 0.53
CA PRO A 411 35.71 11.06 -0.58
C PRO A 411 34.86 10.74 -1.83
N LYS A 412 35.50 10.61 -3.01
CA LYS A 412 34.88 10.33 -4.32
C LYS A 412 33.89 9.16 -4.23
N LYS A 413 32.61 9.48 -4.05
CA LYS A 413 31.52 8.53 -3.88
C LYS A 413 30.41 8.89 -4.85
N GLU A 414 30.00 7.93 -5.65
CA GLU A 414 28.86 8.02 -6.55
C GLU A 414 27.68 7.26 -5.95
N SER A 415 26.48 7.84 -6.04
CA SER A 415 25.25 7.18 -5.65
C SER A 415 24.30 7.13 -6.85
N MET A 416 23.80 5.93 -7.16
CA MET A 416 22.75 5.71 -8.16
C MET A 416 21.50 5.20 -7.46
N THR A 417 20.37 5.88 -7.62
CA THR A 417 19.08 5.44 -7.09
C THR A 417 18.31 4.68 -8.15
N TYR A 418 17.82 3.50 -7.79
CA TYR A 418 17.03 2.64 -8.64
C TYR A 418 15.61 2.50 -8.09
N ALA A 419 14.65 2.44 -9.01
CA ALA A 419 13.28 2.04 -8.73
C ALA A 419 13.05 0.65 -9.33
N VAL A 420 12.40 -0.25 -8.59
CA VAL A 420 12.09 -1.61 -9.04
C VAL A 420 10.64 -1.96 -8.76
N VAL A 421 9.98 -2.58 -9.73
CA VAL A 421 8.63 -3.14 -9.56
C VAL A 421 8.75 -4.47 -8.83
N THR A 422 8.24 -4.56 -7.61
CA THR A 422 8.36 -5.76 -6.77
C THR A 422 7.08 -6.60 -6.72
N ASN A 423 5.91 -5.98 -6.95
CA ASN A 423 4.62 -6.65 -6.98
C ASN A 423 3.64 -5.94 -7.93
N ILE A 424 2.76 -6.74 -8.54
CA ILE A 424 1.56 -6.28 -9.23
C ILE A 424 0.38 -7.04 -8.62
N THR A 425 -0.64 -6.32 -8.18
CA THR A 425 -1.87 -6.89 -7.65
C THR A 425 -3.04 -6.43 -8.49
N GLU A 426 -3.76 -7.38 -9.06
CA GLU A 426 -5.00 -7.11 -9.77
C GLU A 426 -6.22 -7.31 -8.86
N TYR A 427 -7.27 -6.54 -9.13
CA TYR A 427 -8.53 -6.59 -8.41
C TYR A 427 -9.66 -6.85 -9.42
N THR A 428 -9.59 -7.99 -10.10
CA THR A 428 -10.66 -8.40 -11.01
C THR A 428 -11.79 -9.06 -10.22
N GLY A 429 -13.03 -8.71 -10.55
CA GLY A 429 -14.19 -9.32 -9.94
C GLY A 429 -14.21 -10.82 -10.24
N VAL A 430 -14.55 -11.62 -9.24
CA VAL A 430 -14.88 -13.05 -9.42
C VAL A 430 -15.74 -13.18 -10.67
N SER A 431 -15.28 -13.99 -11.63
CA SER A 431 -15.88 -14.08 -12.95
C SER A 431 -17.39 -14.30 -12.86
N THR A 432 -18.14 -13.68 -13.78
CA THR A 432 -19.61 -13.77 -13.91
C THR A 432 -20.13 -15.18 -14.24
N SER A 433 -19.31 -16.24 -14.09
CA SER A 433 -19.71 -17.63 -14.22
C SER A 433 -20.38 -18.21 -12.96
N SER A 434 -20.44 -17.46 -11.86
CA SER A 434 -21.36 -17.78 -10.77
C SER A 434 -22.80 -17.45 -11.21
N PRO A 435 -23.82 -18.30 -10.93
CA PRO A 435 -25.20 -18.10 -11.43
C PRO A 435 -25.89 -16.81 -10.95
N LEU A 436 -25.20 -16.00 -10.14
CA LEU A 436 -25.71 -14.87 -9.39
C LEU A 436 -25.84 -13.55 -10.18
N PHE A 437 -25.35 -13.47 -11.43
CA PHE A 437 -25.44 -12.26 -12.24
C PHE A 437 -26.17 -12.49 -13.57
N LYS A 438 -27.48 -12.75 -13.51
CA LYS A 438 -28.39 -12.49 -14.64
C LYS A 438 -29.19 -11.23 -14.34
N VAL A 439 -28.66 -10.08 -14.71
CA VAL A 439 -29.42 -8.84 -14.75
C VAL A 439 -30.34 -8.89 -15.97
N ASN A 440 -31.64 -8.95 -15.73
CA ASN A 440 -32.67 -8.99 -16.77
C ASN A 440 -32.99 -7.56 -17.23
N CYS A 441 -32.19 -7.03 -18.14
CA CYS A 441 -32.46 -5.73 -18.77
C CYS A 441 -33.62 -5.83 -19.78
N LYS A 442 -34.87 -5.81 -19.30
CA LYS A 442 -36.03 -5.46 -20.15
C LYS A 442 -36.25 -3.96 -20.10
N GLY A 443 -35.56 -3.24 -20.99
CA GLY A 443 -35.74 -1.81 -21.24
C GLY A 443 -35.83 -1.55 -22.73
N LYS A 444 -37.01 -1.09 -23.17
CA LYS A 444 -37.43 -0.76 -24.54
C LYS A 444 -36.32 -0.14 -25.41
N ARG A 445 -36.00 -0.75 -26.55
CA ARG A 445 -35.42 -0.05 -27.70
C ARG A 445 -36.34 -0.19 -28.90
N GLY A 446 -36.70 0.97 -29.45
CA GLY A 446 -37.56 1.14 -30.60
C GLY A 446 -37.00 0.54 -31.88
N SER A 447 -37.93 0.32 -32.79
CA SER A 447 -37.81 -0.15 -34.16
C SER A 447 -36.66 0.47 -34.96
N ARG A 448 -35.77 -0.38 -35.48
CA ARG A 448 -35.05 -0.13 -36.74
C ARG A 448 -35.12 -1.35 -37.64
N LYS A 449 -35.48 -1.07 -38.89
CA LYS A 449 -35.77 -2.01 -39.98
C LYS A 449 -34.57 -2.91 -40.30
N LYS A 450 -34.89 -4.18 -40.59
CA LYS A 450 -34.01 -5.20 -41.17
C LYS A 450 -33.50 -4.77 -42.55
N LEU A 451 -32.22 -5.02 -42.80
CA LEU A 451 -31.68 -5.38 -44.11
C LEU A 451 -30.95 -6.71 -43.94
N SER A 452 -31.27 -7.63 -44.85
CA SER A 452 -30.91 -9.05 -44.93
C SER A 452 -29.46 -9.27 -45.36
N GLY A 453 -28.87 -10.36 -44.88
CA GLY A 453 -27.63 -10.93 -45.41
C GLY A 453 -27.37 -12.29 -44.76
N ASP A 454 -27.46 -13.33 -45.58
CA ASP A 454 -27.42 -14.75 -45.25
C ASP A 454 -26.11 -15.24 -44.60
N GLY A 455 -26.20 -16.31 -43.81
CA GLY A 455 -25.04 -17.03 -43.31
C GLY A 455 -25.38 -18.13 -42.30
N LYS A 456 -25.91 -19.25 -42.80
CA LYS A 456 -26.10 -20.51 -42.05
C LYS A 456 -24.75 -21.07 -41.57
N VAL A 457 -24.60 -21.38 -40.29
CA VAL A 457 -23.84 -22.58 -39.84
C VAL A 457 -24.45 -23.18 -38.55
N VAL A 458 -25.11 -24.32 -38.77
CA VAL A 458 -25.27 -25.55 -37.98
C VAL A 458 -25.00 -25.53 -36.46
N VAL A 459 -26.07 -25.84 -35.72
CA VAL A 459 -26.11 -26.28 -34.32
C VAL A 459 -25.72 -27.77 -34.24
N LYS A 460 -24.82 -28.12 -33.32
CA LYS A 460 -24.75 -29.48 -32.73
C LYS A 460 -24.79 -29.37 -31.21
N LYS A 461 -25.87 -29.91 -30.63
CA LYS A 461 -26.00 -30.25 -29.20
C LYS A 461 -25.17 -31.50 -28.91
N HIS A 462 -24.51 -31.54 -27.76
CA HIS A 462 -24.24 -32.80 -27.06
C HIS A 462 -24.29 -32.56 -25.55
N GLU A 463 -24.82 -33.58 -24.88
CA GLU A 463 -25.36 -33.63 -23.53
C GLU A 463 -24.30 -33.70 -22.42
N ASP A 464 -24.78 -33.41 -21.22
CA ASP A 464 -24.12 -33.43 -19.92
C ASP A 464 -23.47 -34.78 -19.57
N LEU A 465 -22.31 -34.74 -18.90
CA LEU A 465 -21.85 -35.77 -17.98
C LEU A 465 -21.08 -35.13 -16.82
N ILE A 466 -21.63 -35.32 -15.62
CA ILE A 466 -21.06 -34.99 -14.31
C ILE A 466 -20.02 -36.06 -13.94
N SER A 467 -18.83 -35.69 -13.47
CA SER A 467 -18.20 -36.26 -12.26
C SER A 467 -16.73 -35.80 -12.04
N ALA A 468 -16.40 -35.78 -10.75
CA ALA A 468 -15.08 -36.03 -10.14
C ALA A 468 -14.07 -34.88 -9.98
N GLU A 469 -13.44 -34.94 -8.81
CA GLU A 469 -12.64 -33.96 -8.10
C GLU A 469 -11.14 -33.91 -8.51
N THR A 470 -10.45 -32.90 -7.96
CA THR A 470 -8.99 -32.73 -7.72
C THR A 470 -8.12 -32.11 -8.83
N PRO A 471 -6.89 -31.61 -8.53
CA PRO A 471 -6.60 -30.44 -7.67
C PRO A 471 -5.66 -29.41 -8.36
N PHE A 472 -5.45 -28.27 -7.69
CA PHE A 472 -4.55 -27.16 -8.04
C PHE A 472 -3.21 -27.57 -8.72
N LYS A 473 -2.96 -27.04 -9.93
CA LYS A 473 -1.64 -27.06 -10.57
C LYS A 473 -0.94 -25.70 -10.45
N LYS A 474 0.27 -25.76 -9.88
CA LYS A 474 1.31 -24.72 -9.86
C LYS A 474 1.55 -24.13 -11.25
N VAL A 475 1.48 -22.80 -11.37
CA VAL A 475 2.04 -22.06 -12.51
C VAL A 475 3.55 -21.92 -12.29
N ARG A 476 4.32 -22.29 -13.33
CA ARG A 476 5.78 -22.19 -13.39
C ARG A 476 6.19 -20.72 -13.55
N ALA A 477 7.13 -20.27 -12.72
CA ALA A 477 7.86 -19.02 -12.92
C ALA A 477 8.92 -19.22 -14.02
N CYS A 478 9.06 -18.23 -14.91
CA CYS A 478 10.30 -17.98 -15.65
C CYS A 478 11.23 -17.12 -14.80
#